data_AF-A0A2D8PNY1-F1
#
_entry.id   AF-A0A2D8PNY1-F1
#
_cell.length_a   1.000
_cell.length_b   1.000
_cell.length_c   1.000
_cell.angle_alpha   90.00
_cell.angle_beta   90.00
_cell.angle_gamma   90.00
#
_symmetry.space_group_name_H-M   'P 1'
#
loop_
_entity.id
_entity.type
_entity.pdbx_description
1 polymer ?
#
loop_
_entity_poly.entity_id
_entity_poly.type
_entity_poly.pdbx_seq_one_letter_code
_entity_poly.pdbx_strand_id
1 'polypeptide(L)'
;MTSKTEKVRVELGDRSYDILVDSGLIDSAGKAIRDAAGGGNCWVVTDDTVAPLYLDRLTTSLAGAGLTAETITLPAGEASKSFSTIQNVVETILDGAPGRNATLIALGGGVVGDITGFAASIVLRGINFIQIPTTLLSQVDSSVGGKTGVNTRHGKNLAGTFYQPKLVIADTSVLDSLPPRELLAGYAEVVKYGLIRDASFFGWLEQNGEAVIDGDADARRHAIGESCRAKAAV
;
A
#
# COMPACT_ATOMS: atom_id res chain seq x y z
N MET A 1 20.44 8.70 -15.36
CA MET A 1 19.20 9.28 -15.93
C MET A 1 18.20 9.27 -14.79
N THR A 2 17.73 10.43 -14.33
CA THR A 2 16.70 10.49 -13.30
C THR A 2 15.40 9.97 -13.92
N SER A 3 15.09 8.70 -13.67
CA SER A 3 13.77 8.16 -13.95
C SER A 3 12.73 9.11 -13.36
N LYS A 4 11.73 9.47 -14.16
CA LYS A 4 10.61 10.29 -13.71
C LYS A 4 9.63 9.33 -13.02
N THR A 5 9.44 9.48 -11.71
CA THR A 5 8.43 8.76 -10.94
C THR A 5 7.11 8.75 -11.68
N GLU A 6 6.61 7.55 -11.93
CA GLU A 6 5.35 7.36 -12.62
C GLU A 6 4.21 7.67 -11.66
N LYS A 7 3.22 8.43 -12.16
CA LYS A 7 2.08 8.87 -11.37
C LYS A 7 0.80 8.39 -12.05
N VAL A 8 0.06 7.52 -11.37
CA VAL A 8 -1.25 7.04 -11.81
C VAL A 8 -2.32 7.72 -10.97
N ARG A 9 -3.23 8.45 -11.61
CA ARG A 9 -4.35 9.13 -10.94
C ARG A 9 -5.56 8.19 -10.92
N VAL A 10 -6.12 7.94 -9.74
CA VAL A 10 -7.38 7.20 -9.58
C VAL A 10 -8.50 8.22 -9.44
N GLU A 11 -9.41 8.28 -10.42
CA GLU A 11 -10.46 9.29 -10.48
C GLU A 11 -11.75 8.84 -9.78
N LEU A 12 -12.01 9.39 -8.60
CA LEU A 12 -13.16 9.08 -7.73
C LEU A 12 -13.84 10.35 -7.19
N GLY A 13 -13.73 11.47 -7.91
CA GLY A 13 -14.25 12.79 -7.52
C GLY A 13 -13.46 13.36 -6.34
N ASP A 14 -14.15 13.78 -5.28
CA ASP A 14 -13.51 14.33 -4.07
C ASP A 14 -12.61 13.32 -3.34
N ARG A 15 -12.69 12.03 -3.72
CA ARG A 15 -11.87 10.95 -3.17
C ARG A 15 -10.74 10.53 -4.12
N SER A 16 -10.53 11.24 -5.22
CA SER A 16 -9.44 10.95 -6.15
C SER A 16 -8.08 11.04 -5.44
N TYR A 17 -7.20 10.08 -5.74
CA TYR A 17 -5.88 9.99 -5.13
C TYR A 17 -4.84 9.56 -6.16
N ASP A 18 -3.58 9.74 -5.80
CA ASP A 18 -2.44 9.40 -6.65
C ASP A 18 -1.79 8.10 -6.18
N ILE A 19 -1.27 7.35 -7.15
CA ILE A 19 -0.36 6.23 -6.94
C ILE A 19 0.99 6.66 -7.53
N LEU A 20 2.03 6.67 -6.70
CA LEU A 20 3.40 6.91 -7.12
C LEU A 20 4.10 5.57 -7.30
N VAL A 21 4.73 5.36 -8.46
CA VAL A 21 5.43 4.12 -8.81
C VAL A 21 6.85 4.46 -9.24
N ASP A 22 7.83 4.03 -8.44
CA ASP A 22 9.26 4.14 -8.75
C ASP A 22 10.10 3.35 -7.76
N SER A 23 11.40 3.28 -8.01
CA SER A 23 12.36 2.70 -7.06
C SER A 23 12.83 3.73 -6.02
N GLY A 24 12.94 3.33 -4.75
CA GLY A 24 13.50 4.14 -3.66
C GLY A 24 12.56 5.24 -3.13
N LEU A 25 11.25 5.11 -3.36
CA LEU A 25 10.26 6.07 -2.90
C LEU A 25 10.11 6.14 -1.37
N ILE A 26 10.39 5.06 -0.62
CA ILE A 26 10.28 5.05 0.84
C ILE A 26 11.15 6.15 1.48
N ASP A 27 12.36 6.37 0.95
CA ASP A 27 13.31 7.34 1.51
C ASP A 27 12.84 8.80 1.32
N SER A 28 11.91 9.04 0.39
CA SER A 28 11.33 10.36 0.12
C SER A 28 9.83 10.46 0.42
N ALA A 29 9.24 9.39 0.99
CA ALA A 29 7.82 9.27 1.25
C ALA A 29 7.27 10.38 2.16
N GLY A 30 8.06 10.85 3.14
CA GLY A 30 7.59 11.82 4.12
C GLY A 30 7.07 13.13 3.50
N LYS A 31 7.75 13.63 2.46
CA LYS A 31 7.30 14.83 1.74
C LYS A 31 5.98 14.59 1.03
N ALA A 32 5.90 13.49 0.27
CA ALA A 32 4.68 13.14 -0.47
C ALA A 32 3.48 12.90 0.46
N ILE A 33 3.71 12.27 1.62
CA ILE A 33 2.68 12.06 2.64
C ILE A 33 2.21 13.39 3.24
N ARG A 34 3.13 14.29 3.59
CA ARG A 34 2.77 15.63 4.10
C ARG A 34 1.95 16.41 3.07
N ASP A 35 2.33 16.36 1.80
CA ASP A 35 1.62 17.07 0.73
C ASP A 35 0.20 16.49 0.53
N ALA A 36 0.02 15.17 0.71
CA ALA A 36 -1.27 14.49 0.50
C ALA A 36 -2.22 14.53 1.72
N ALA A 37 -1.68 14.47 2.95
CA ALA A 37 -2.45 14.31 4.19
C ALA A 37 -2.27 15.44 5.21
N GLY A 38 -1.33 16.36 4.98
CA GLY A 38 -1.04 17.48 5.86
C GLY A 38 -0.09 17.13 7.01
N GLY A 39 -0.11 17.97 8.07
CA GLY A 39 0.61 17.73 9.32
C GLY A 39 -0.37 17.39 10.44
N GLY A 40 -0.18 16.25 11.10
CA GLY A 40 -1.01 15.75 12.20
C GLY A 40 -0.36 14.52 12.84
N ASN A 41 -1.00 13.95 13.86
CA ASN A 41 -0.53 12.71 14.49
C ASN A 41 -0.45 11.59 13.43
N CYS A 42 0.66 10.86 13.40
CA CYS A 42 0.86 9.76 12.46
C CYS A 42 1.08 8.45 13.21
N TRP A 43 0.54 7.35 12.65
CA TRP A 43 0.88 5.99 13.07
C TRP A 43 1.29 5.19 11.84
N VAL A 44 2.44 4.52 11.91
CA VAL A 44 2.84 3.50 10.95
C VAL A 44 2.38 2.15 11.48
N VAL A 45 1.54 1.46 10.71
CA VAL A 45 1.15 0.08 10.97
C VAL A 45 1.94 -0.81 10.02
N THR A 46 2.65 -1.79 10.57
CA THR A 46 3.49 -2.75 9.83
C THR A 46 3.41 -4.12 10.48
N ASP A 47 3.94 -5.16 9.85
CA ASP A 47 4.15 -6.46 10.48
C ASP A 47 5.62 -6.70 10.91
N ASP A 48 5.84 -7.75 11.69
CA ASP A 48 7.14 -8.17 12.23
C ASP A 48 8.18 -8.58 11.17
N THR A 49 7.74 -8.85 9.93
CA THR A 49 8.62 -9.23 8.82
C THR A 49 9.07 -7.99 8.05
N VAL A 50 8.16 -7.04 7.83
CA VAL A 50 8.38 -5.81 7.06
C VAL A 50 9.07 -4.72 7.91
N ALA A 51 8.77 -4.67 9.22
CA ALA A 51 9.33 -3.67 10.13
C ALA A 51 10.87 -3.57 10.08
N PRO A 52 11.64 -4.67 10.29
CA PRO A 52 13.11 -4.59 10.31
C PRO A 52 13.74 -4.22 8.96
N LEU A 53 12.98 -4.27 7.86
CA LEU A 53 13.47 -3.99 6.51
C LEU A 53 13.31 -2.52 6.12
N TYR A 54 12.19 -1.90 6.50
CA TYR A 54 11.78 -0.61 5.90
C TYR A 54 11.29 0.44 6.90
N LEU A 55 10.98 0.08 8.14
CA LEU A 55 10.39 1.02 9.11
C LEU A 55 11.33 2.19 9.40
N ASP A 56 12.61 1.92 9.62
CA ASP A 56 13.61 2.96 9.93
C ASP A 56 13.78 3.95 8.77
N ARG A 57 13.76 3.46 7.53
CA ARG A 57 13.81 4.29 6.32
C ARG A 57 12.59 5.20 6.22
N LEU A 58 11.40 4.64 6.42
CA LEU A 58 10.15 5.40 6.37
C LEU A 58 10.07 6.45 7.49
N THR A 59 10.36 6.06 8.73
CA THR A 59 10.30 6.98 9.88
C THR A 59 11.35 8.09 9.78
N THR A 60 12.54 7.80 9.24
CA THR A 60 13.53 8.83 8.89
C THR A 60 13.00 9.79 7.83
N SER A 61 12.36 9.28 6.77
CA SER A 61 11.76 10.12 5.73
C SER A 61 10.63 11.01 6.28
N LEU A 62 9.76 10.46 7.13
CA LEU A 62 8.69 11.19 7.82
C LEU A 62 9.28 12.31 8.69
N ALA A 63 10.29 12.00 9.51
CA ALA A 63 10.96 12.98 10.38
C ALA A 63 11.63 14.10 9.56
N GLY A 64 12.26 13.78 8.44
CA GLY A 64 12.83 14.76 7.50
C GLY A 64 11.78 15.70 6.90
N ALA A 65 10.52 15.26 6.81
CA ALA A 65 9.38 16.09 6.45
C ALA A 65 8.66 16.70 7.67
N GLY A 66 9.24 16.63 8.88
CA GLY A 66 8.64 17.15 10.11
C GLY A 66 7.36 16.43 10.54
N LEU A 67 7.18 15.17 10.14
CA LEU A 67 6.11 14.29 10.61
C LEU A 67 6.70 13.33 11.64
N THR A 68 6.09 13.26 12.83
CA THR A 68 6.43 12.25 13.84
C THR A 68 5.38 11.16 13.78
N ALA A 69 5.81 9.90 13.73
CA ALA A 69 4.92 8.76 13.70
C ALA A 69 5.26 7.73 14.79
N GLU A 70 4.25 7.29 15.50
CA GLU A 70 4.34 6.11 16.36
C GLU A 70 4.21 4.83 15.51
N THR A 71 4.67 3.69 16.02
CA THR A 71 4.62 2.41 15.29
C THR A 71 3.71 1.43 16.00
N ILE A 72 2.88 0.74 15.21
CA ILE A 72 2.08 -0.41 15.63
C ILE A 72 2.54 -1.62 14.81
N THR A 73 3.19 -2.58 15.47
CA THR A 73 3.67 -3.81 14.82
C THR A 73 2.70 -4.96 15.05
N LEU A 74 2.26 -5.59 13.96
CA LEU A 74 1.38 -6.74 13.94
C LEU A 74 2.18 -8.04 13.74
N PRO A 75 1.68 -9.21 14.19
CA PRO A 75 2.24 -10.49 13.75
C PRO A 75 2.06 -10.64 12.24
N ALA A 76 3.06 -11.13 11.52
CA ALA A 76 2.91 -11.38 10.08
C ALA A 76 1.89 -12.49 9.77
N GLY A 77 1.19 -12.33 8.65
CA GLY A 77 0.32 -13.35 8.07
C GLY A 77 -1.18 -13.13 8.25
N GLU A 78 -1.95 -13.93 7.50
CA GLU A 78 -3.40 -13.77 7.34
C GLU A 78 -4.20 -13.89 8.65
N ALA A 79 -3.67 -14.60 9.65
CA ALA A 79 -4.31 -14.76 10.96
C ALA A 79 -4.49 -13.43 11.71
N SER A 80 -3.64 -12.44 11.41
CA SER A 80 -3.73 -11.10 11.99
C SER A 80 -4.92 -10.30 11.44
N LYS A 81 -5.57 -10.72 10.35
CA LYS A 81 -6.79 -10.07 9.83
C LYS A 81 -8.01 -10.45 10.68
N SER A 82 -8.10 -9.90 11.88
CA SER A 82 -9.15 -10.22 12.86
C SER A 82 -9.72 -8.96 13.51
N PHE A 83 -10.93 -9.06 14.06
CA PHE A 83 -11.52 -7.98 14.86
C PHE A 83 -10.72 -7.67 16.13
N SER A 84 -10.09 -8.66 16.75
CA SER A 84 -9.19 -8.41 17.90
C SER A 84 -8.00 -7.54 17.52
N THR A 85 -7.44 -7.75 16.33
CA THR A 85 -6.36 -6.88 15.82
C THR A 85 -6.86 -5.47 15.58
N ILE A 86 -8.05 -5.32 14.97
CA ILE A 86 -8.65 -4.00 14.74
C ILE A 86 -8.90 -3.28 16.07
N GLN A 87 -9.45 -3.97 17.07
CA GLN A 87 -9.63 -3.40 18.40
C GLN A 87 -8.31 -2.89 18.97
N ASN A 88 -7.25 -3.71 18.97
CA ASN A 88 -5.95 -3.30 19.50
C ASN A 88 -5.37 -2.09 18.76
N VAL A 89 -5.46 -2.07 17.43
CA VAL A 89 -5.01 -0.92 16.62
C VAL A 89 -5.79 0.33 16.96
N VAL A 90 -7.13 0.25 17.03
CA VAL A 90 -8.01 1.39 17.35
C VAL A 90 -7.73 1.93 18.75
N GLU A 91 -7.64 1.07 19.77
CA GLU A 91 -7.37 1.50 21.15
C GLU A 91 -6.00 2.19 21.24
N THR A 92 -4.96 1.60 20.63
CA THR A 92 -3.61 2.20 20.61
C THR A 92 -3.62 3.61 19.99
N ILE A 93 -4.36 3.79 18.90
CA ILE A 93 -4.47 5.10 18.25
C ILE A 93 -5.23 6.07 19.15
N LEU A 94 -6.33 5.65 19.77
CA LEU A 94 -7.17 6.51 20.62
C LEU A 94 -6.47 6.92 21.92
N ASP A 95 -5.62 6.06 22.48
CA ASP A 95 -4.75 6.39 23.63
C ASP A 95 -3.82 7.58 23.32
N GLY A 96 -3.41 7.72 22.06
CA GLY A 96 -2.64 8.87 21.57
C GLY A 96 -3.47 10.14 21.28
N ALA A 97 -4.76 10.15 21.61
CA ALA A 97 -5.69 11.28 21.46
C ALA A 97 -5.62 11.98 20.08
N PRO A 98 -5.91 11.26 18.98
CA PRO A 98 -5.69 11.74 17.62
C PRO A 98 -6.61 12.91 17.28
N GLY A 99 -6.10 13.86 16.48
CA GLY A 99 -6.94 14.80 15.75
C GLY A 99 -7.64 14.16 14.55
N ARG A 100 -8.65 14.83 13.98
CA ARG A 100 -9.33 14.37 12.74
C ARG A 100 -8.42 14.36 11.51
N ASN A 101 -7.34 15.13 11.53
CA ASN A 101 -6.29 15.17 10.52
C ASN A 101 -5.18 14.14 10.76
N ALA A 102 -5.34 13.24 11.75
CA ALA A 102 -4.43 12.13 11.96
C ALA A 102 -4.28 11.27 10.70
N THR A 103 -3.12 10.62 10.55
CA THR A 103 -2.81 9.78 9.40
C THR A 103 -2.35 8.40 9.84
N LEU A 104 -3.02 7.37 9.32
CA LEU A 104 -2.58 5.99 9.40
C LEU A 104 -1.84 5.61 8.12
N ILE A 105 -0.64 5.06 8.28
CA ILE A 105 0.24 4.67 7.18
C ILE A 105 0.40 3.15 7.23
N ALA A 106 -0.10 2.45 6.22
CA ALA A 106 0.12 1.02 6.07
C ALA A 106 1.46 0.77 5.36
N LEU A 107 2.44 0.20 6.07
CA LEU A 107 3.69 -0.28 5.49
C LEU A 107 3.66 -1.81 5.51
N GLY A 108 3.35 -2.44 4.38
CA GLY A 108 3.25 -3.90 4.33
C GLY A 108 2.48 -4.46 3.13
N GLY A 109 2.24 -5.77 3.16
CA GLY A 109 1.41 -6.45 2.17
C GLY A 109 -0.09 -6.16 2.31
N GLY A 110 -0.91 -6.89 1.54
CA GLY A 110 -2.38 -6.70 1.53
C GLY A 110 -3.04 -6.90 2.91
N VAL A 111 -2.48 -7.78 3.76
CA VAL A 111 -2.95 -7.97 5.15
C VAL A 111 -2.88 -6.68 5.97
N VAL A 112 -1.71 -6.05 6.00
CA VAL A 112 -1.47 -4.79 6.73
C VAL A 112 -2.29 -3.66 6.10
N GLY A 113 -2.38 -3.61 4.77
CA GLY A 113 -3.20 -2.65 4.04
C GLY A 113 -4.68 -2.70 4.45
N ASP A 114 -5.26 -3.90 4.48
CA ASP A 114 -6.67 -4.10 4.81
C ASP A 114 -6.99 -3.75 6.27
N ILE A 115 -6.14 -4.19 7.21
CA ILE A 115 -6.31 -3.91 8.65
C ILE A 115 -6.22 -2.40 8.90
N THR A 116 -5.17 -1.78 8.38
CA THR A 116 -4.91 -0.34 8.59
C THR A 116 -5.98 0.51 7.92
N GLY A 117 -6.38 0.16 6.70
CA GLY A 117 -7.43 0.88 5.99
C GLY A 117 -8.80 0.75 6.67
N PHE A 118 -9.11 -0.39 7.29
CA PHE A 118 -10.34 -0.55 8.06
C PHE A 118 -10.27 0.21 9.39
N ALA A 119 -9.14 0.17 10.10
CA ALA A 119 -8.95 0.98 11.30
C ALA A 119 -9.09 2.48 11.00
N ALA A 120 -8.46 2.96 9.94
CA ALA A 120 -8.53 4.38 9.53
C ALA A 120 -9.94 4.84 9.17
N SER A 121 -10.82 3.94 8.71
CA SER A 121 -12.20 4.30 8.36
C SER A 121 -13.12 4.42 9.57
N ILE A 122 -12.79 3.78 10.69
CA ILE A 122 -13.62 3.75 11.90
C ILE A 122 -13.10 4.65 13.02
N VAL A 123 -11.78 4.86 13.13
CA VAL A 123 -11.22 5.82 14.10
C VAL A 123 -11.78 7.21 13.81
N LEU A 124 -12.41 7.82 14.81
CA LEU A 124 -13.10 9.11 14.71
C LEU A 124 -14.10 9.24 13.53
N ARG A 125 -14.60 8.08 13.04
CA ARG A 125 -15.44 7.94 11.84
C ARG A 125 -14.73 8.33 10.53
N GLY A 126 -13.42 8.19 10.49
CA GLY A 126 -12.60 8.46 9.32
C GLY A 126 -11.47 9.45 9.63
N ILE A 127 -10.24 8.99 9.44
CA ILE A 127 -9.01 9.78 9.44
C ILE A 127 -8.19 9.51 8.17
N ASN A 128 -7.11 10.25 7.92
CA ASN A 128 -6.32 10.06 6.71
C ASN A 128 -5.69 8.66 6.67
N PHE A 129 -5.56 8.11 5.47
CA PHE A 129 -5.01 6.79 5.21
C PHE A 129 -4.00 6.86 4.06
N ILE A 130 -2.82 6.28 4.25
CA ILE A 130 -1.76 6.16 3.24
C ILE A 130 -1.41 4.69 3.09
N GLN A 131 -1.17 4.23 1.86
CA GLN A 131 -0.63 2.90 1.61
C GLN A 131 0.78 2.94 1.06
N ILE A 132 1.64 2.08 1.59
CA ILE A 132 2.98 1.76 1.09
C ILE A 132 3.03 0.24 0.91
N PRO A 133 2.41 -0.29 -0.17
CA PRO A 133 2.33 -1.73 -0.42
C PRO A 133 3.72 -2.34 -0.68
N THR A 134 4.06 -3.41 0.05
CA THR A 134 5.38 -4.08 -0.03
C THR A 134 5.37 -5.45 -0.70
N THR A 135 4.24 -5.87 -1.28
CA THR A 135 4.19 -7.06 -2.13
C THR A 135 3.72 -6.68 -3.53
N LEU A 136 4.15 -7.42 -4.56
CA LEU A 136 3.71 -7.13 -5.92
C LEU A 136 2.18 -7.22 -6.03
N LEU A 137 1.57 -8.21 -5.37
CA LEU A 137 0.11 -8.36 -5.31
C LEU A 137 -0.58 -7.12 -4.72
N SER A 138 -0.08 -6.56 -3.61
CA SER A 138 -0.71 -5.37 -3.04
C SER A 138 -0.43 -4.10 -3.86
N GLN A 139 0.72 -4.01 -4.55
CA GLN A 139 1.05 -2.92 -5.46
C GLN A 139 0.13 -2.88 -6.69
N VAL A 140 -0.27 -4.03 -7.23
CA VAL A 140 -1.04 -4.10 -8.49
C VAL A 140 -2.53 -4.37 -8.32
N ASP A 141 -2.93 -4.84 -7.14
CA ASP A 141 -4.32 -5.16 -6.84
C ASP A 141 -4.78 -4.42 -5.58
N SER A 142 -4.37 -4.84 -4.37
CA SER A 142 -5.01 -4.39 -3.12
C SER A 142 -4.99 -2.88 -2.88
N SER A 143 -4.01 -2.15 -3.44
CA SER A 143 -3.89 -0.71 -3.28
C SER A 143 -4.82 0.13 -4.14
N VAL A 144 -5.57 -0.49 -5.07
CA VAL A 144 -6.57 0.17 -5.90
C VAL A 144 -7.96 -0.38 -5.59
N GLY A 145 -8.94 0.51 -5.36
CA GLY A 145 -10.36 0.16 -5.16
C GLY A 145 -10.89 0.32 -3.74
N GLY A 146 -10.03 0.59 -2.75
CA GLY A 146 -10.43 1.01 -1.39
C GLY A 146 -11.20 -0.04 -0.58
N LYS A 147 -11.18 -1.32 -0.98
CA LYS A 147 -11.72 -2.39 -0.13
C LYS A 147 -10.77 -2.59 1.04
N THR A 148 -11.29 -2.53 2.25
CA THR A 148 -10.55 -2.78 3.50
C THR A 148 -11.36 -3.74 4.36
N GLY A 149 -10.71 -4.52 5.23
CA GLY A 149 -11.47 -5.41 6.11
C GLY A 149 -10.68 -6.51 6.80
N VAL A 150 -11.43 -7.35 7.51
CA VAL A 150 -10.90 -8.47 8.28
C VAL A 150 -11.69 -9.74 8.04
N ASN A 151 -11.10 -10.85 8.46
CA ASN A 151 -11.73 -12.15 8.40
C ASN A 151 -12.64 -12.35 9.61
N THR A 152 -13.67 -13.17 9.41
CA THR A 152 -14.57 -13.61 10.48
C THR A 152 -14.60 -15.13 10.51
N ARG A 153 -15.17 -15.71 11.57
CA ARG A 153 -15.43 -17.17 11.60
C ARG A 153 -16.30 -17.67 10.43
N HIS A 154 -17.00 -16.77 9.74
CA HIS A 154 -17.85 -17.10 8.59
C HIS A 154 -17.13 -17.02 7.24
N GLY A 155 -15.91 -16.48 7.19
CA GLY A 155 -15.16 -16.36 5.94
C GLY A 155 -14.25 -15.15 5.89
N LYS A 156 -13.46 -15.09 4.82
CA LYS A 156 -12.49 -14.03 4.57
C LYS A 156 -13.14 -12.76 4.04
N ASN A 157 -12.64 -11.61 4.47
CA ASN A 157 -13.02 -10.27 3.96
C ASN A 157 -14.54 -9.99 3.99
N LEU A 158 -15.28 -10.61 4.92
CA LEU A 158 -16.73 -10.42 5.03
C LEU A 158 -17.12 -9.19 5.88
N ALA A 159 -16.16 -8.60 6.60
CA ALA A 159 -16.38 -7.42 7.42
C ALA A 159 -15.34 -6.36 7.12
N GLY A 160 -15.79 -5.14 6.82
CA GLY A 160 -14.90 -4.06 6.42
C GLY A 160 -15.64 -2.86 5.84
N THR A 161 -14.91 -1.98 5.15
CA THR A 161 -15.44 -0.74 4.58
C THR A 161 -14.85 -0.46 3.20
N PHE A 162 -15.52 0.40 2.44
CA PHE A 162 -14.90 1.05 1.29
C PHE A 162 -14.27 2.37 1.75
N TYR A 163 -12.95 2.42 1.85
CA TYR A 163 -12.19 3.57 2.33
C TYR A 163 -10.95 3.82 1.46
N GLN A 164 -10.92 4.98 0.80
CA GLN A 164 -9.87 5.32 -0.15
C GLN A 164 -8.66 5.94 0.57
N PRO A 165 -7.42 5.60 0.18
CA PRO A 165 -6.25 6.30 0.68
C PRO A 165 -6.16 7.73 0.11
N LYS A 166 -5.36 8.58 0.75
CA LYS A 166 -4.95 9.88 0.23
C LYS A 166 -3.79 9.76 -0.76
N LEU A 167 -3.00 8.70 -0.65
CA LEU A 167 -1.84 8.42 -1.49
C LEU A 167 -1.48 6.94 -1.40
N VAL A 168 -1.02 6.36 -2.50
CA VAL A 168 -0.33 5.07 -2.55
C VAL A 168 1.10 5.30 -3.02
N ILE A 169 2.07 4.69 -2.34
CA ILE A 169 3.50 4.74 -2.69
C ILE A 169 3.97 3.31 -2.99
N ALA A 170 3.99 2.95 -4.26
CA ALA A 170 4.50 1.67 -4.74
C ALA A 170 6.00 1.78 -5.04
N ASP A 171 6.81 1.63 -3.99
CA ASP A 171 8.26 1.54 -4.12
C ASP A 171 8.64 0.17 -4.71
N THR A 172 9.21 0.14 -5.91
CA THR A 172 9.54 -1.12 -6.60
C THR A 172 10.76 -1.83 -6.01
N SER A 173 11.60 -1.12 -5.22
CA SER A 173 12.81 -1.69 -4.60
C SER A 173 12.49 -2.63 -3.44
N VAL A 174 11.30 -2.52 -2.83
CA VAL A 174 10.89 -3.43 -1.75
C VAL A 174 10.66 -4.85 -2.24
N LEU A 175 10.43 -5.02 -3.55
CA LEU A 175 10.23 -6.34 -4.15
C LEU A 175 11.52 -7.17 -4.18
N ASP A 176 12.68 -6.56 -3.99
CA ASP A 176 13.98 -7.25 -3.97
C ASP A 176 14.16 -8.17 -2.75
N SER A 177 13.44 -7.90 -1.65
CA SER A 177 13.43 -8.79 -0.48
C SER A 177 12.22 -9.72 -0.44
N LEU A 178 11.32 -9.64 -1.42
CA LEU A 178 10.09 -10.43 -1.43
C LEU A 178 10.41 -11.88 -1.79
N PRO A 179 9.88 -12.89 -1.05
CA PRO A 179 10.12 -14.28 -1.40
C PRO A 179 9.68 -14.58 -2.85
N PRO A 180 10.45 -15.33 -3.64
CA PRO A 180 10.15 -15.55 -5.07
C PRO A 180 8.73 -16.07 -5.33
N ARG A 181 8.21 -16.93 -4.44
CA ARG A 181 6.84 -17.46 -4.56
C ARG A 181 5.78 -16.35 -4.44
N GLU A 182 5.97 -15.39 -3.54
CA GLU A 182 5.04 -14.28 -3.33
C GLU A 182 5.15 -13.25 -4.46
N LEU A 183 6.35 -13.05 -5.02
CA LEU A 183 6.55 -12.25 -6.22
C LEU A 183 5.81 -12.86 -7.42
N LEU A 184 5.98 -14.15 -7.68
CA LEU A 184 5.27 -14.86 -8.76
C LEU A 184 3.75 -14.87 -8.56
N ALA A 185 3.28 -14.98 -7.32
CA ALA A 185 1.86 -14.87 -7.00
C ALA A 185 1.30 -13.48 -7.38
N GLY A 186 2.04 -12.41 -7.08
CA GLY A 186 1.67 -11.06 -7.54
C GLY A 186 1.77 -10.91 -9.07
N TYR A 187 2.76 -11.54 -9.70
CA TYR A 187 2.93 -11.48 -11.15
C TYR A 187 1.76 -12.15 -11.90
N ALA A 188 1.12 -13.17 -11.32
CA ALA A 188 -0.10 -13.74 -11.89
C ALA A 188 -1.24 -12.71 -12.01
N GLU A 189 -1.37 -11.79 -11.05
CA GLU A 189 -2.34 -10.68 -11.12
C GLU A 189 -1.96 -9.64 -12.17
N VAL A 190 -0.66 -9.41 -12.42
CA VAL A 190 -0.18 -8.57 -13.52
C VAL A 190 -0.59 -9.17 -14.87
N VAL A 191 -0.33 -10.45 -15.07
CA VAL A 191 -0.71 -11.19 -16.29
C VAL A 191 -2.24 -11.19 -16.50
N LYS A 192 -3.01 -11.32 -15.42
CA LYS A 192 -4.48 -11.23 -15.46
C LYS A 192 -4.92 -9.95 -16.16
N TYR A 193 -4.38 -8.78 -15.82
CA TYR A 193 -4.78 -7.51 -16.44
C TYR A 193 -4.52 -7.46 -17.95
N GLY A 194 -3.39 -8.01 -18.41
CA GLY A 194 -3.14 -8.18 -19.83
C GLY A 194 -4.21 -9.06 -20.50
N LEU A 195 -4.50 -10.22 -19.92
CA LEU A 195 -5.48 -11.17 -20.48
C LEU A 195 -6.91 -10.63 -20.54
N ILE A 196 -7.34 -9.85 -19.54
CA ILE A 196 -8.74 -9.42 -19.45
C ILE A 196 -9.04 -8.08 -20.11
N ARG A 197 -8.03 -7.22 -20.33
CA ARG A 197 -8.28 -5.82 -20.76
C ARG A 197 -7.28 -5.25 -21.75
N ASP A 198 -6.06 -5.77 -21.86
CA ASP A 198 -5.02 -5.17 -22.70
C ASP A 198 -4.11 -6.21 -23.35
N ALA A 199 -4.46 -6.58 -24.58
CA ALA A 199 -3.67 -7.50 -25.39
C ALA A 199 -2.26 -6.98 -25.69
N SER A 200 -2.07 -5.66 -25.77
CA SER A 200 -0.75 -5.07 -26.01
C SER A 200 0.14 -5.19 -24.78
N PHE A 201 -0.42 -4.97 -23.59
CA PHE A 201 0.26 -5.20 -22.32
C PHE A 201 0.59 -6.68 -22.12
N PHE A 202 -0.34 -7.60 -22.48
CA PHE A 202 -0.04 -9.03 -22.46
C PHE A 202 1.14 -9.39 -23.38
N GLY A 203 1.15 -8.91 -24.62
CA GLY A 203 2.27 -9.12 -25.55
C GLY A 203 3.59 -8.49 -25.08
N TRP A 204 3.53 -7.40 -24.30
CA TRP A 204 4.70 -6.83 -23.65
C TRP A 204 5.21 -7.73 -22.52
N LEU A 205 4.32 -8.31 -21.71
CA LEU A 205 4.69 -9.25 -20.64
C LEU A 205 5.33 -10.54 -21.17
N GLU A 206 4.93 -11.02 -22.35
CA GLU A 206 5.58 -12.17 -23.01
C GLU A 206 7.07 -11.90 -23.31
N GLN A 207 7.43 -10.63 -23.54
CA GLN A 207 8.80 -10.21 -23.87
C GLN A 207 9.61 -9.77 -22.64
N ASN A 208 8.95 -9.24 -21.60
CA ASN A 208 9.60 -8.55 -20.48
C ASN A 208 9.34 -9.20 -19.11
N GLY A 209 8.58 -10.29 -19.05
CA GLY A 209 8.18 -10.92 -17.79
C GLY A 209 9.36 -11.35 -16.91
N GLU A 210 10.40 -11.92 -17.52
CA GLU A 210 11.64 -12.26 -16.80
C GLU A 210 12.30 -11.02 -16.20
N ALA A 211 12.38 -9.91 -16.95
CA ALA A 211 12.94 -8.65 -16.45
C ALA A 211 12.14 -8.09 -15.25
N VAL A 212 10.81 -8.19 -15.27
CA VAL A 212 9.95 -7.79 -14.13
C VAL A 212 10.27 -8.63 -12.88
N ILE A 213 10.43 -9.93 -13.06
CA ILE A 213 10.72 -10.88 -11.96
C ILE A 213 12.13 -10.63 -11.42
N ASP A 214 13.12 -10.51 -12.30
CA ASP A 214 14.55 -10.38 -11.97
C ASP A 214 14.94 -9.01 -11.40
N GLY A 215 14.02 -8.05 -11.39
CA GLY A 215 14.23 -6.78 -10.71
C GLY A 215 14.65 -5.60 -11.58
N ASP A 216 14.42 -5.68 -12.89
CA ASP A 216 14.60 -4.52 -13.75
C ASP A 216 13.65 -3.40 -13.31
N ALA A 217 14.23 -2.24 -12.99
CA ALA A 217 13.52 -1.13 -12.39
C ALA A 217 12.47 -0.53 -13.35
N ASP A 218 12.78 -0.46 -14.64
CA ASP A 218 11.90 0.13 -15.64
C ASP A 218 10.76 -0.84 -15.98
N ALA A 219 11.05 -2.13 -16.11
CA ALA A 219 10.06 -3.18 -16.33
C ALA A 219 9.08 -3.28 -15.16
N ARG A 220 9.57 -3.28 -13.91
CA ARG A 220 8.70 -3.27 -12.72
C ARG A 220 7.83 -2.03 -12.66
N ARG A 221 8.39 -0.84 -12.90
CA ARG A 221 7.63 0.42 -12.90
C ARG A 221 6.51 0.36 -13.93
N HIS A 222 6.81 -0.05 -15.16
CA HIS A 222 5.83 -0.18 -16.23
C HIS A 222 4.73 -1.19 -15.88
N ALA A 223 5.11 -2.40 -15.45
CA ALA A 223 4.16 -3.47 -15.13
C ALA A 223 3.19 -3.08 -14.00
N ILE A 224 3.71 -2.43 -12.94
CA ILE A 224 2.89 -1.96 -11.82
C ILE A 224 2.01 -0.78 -12.26
N GLY A 225 2.56 0.17 -13.01
CA GLY A 225 1.84 1.33 -13.54
C GLY A 225 0.64 0.93 -14.40
N GLU A 226 0.85 0.05 -15.38
CA GLU A 226 -0.23 -0.46 -16.24
C GLU A 226 -1.27 -1.25 -15.45
N SER A 227 -0.84 -2.10 -14.51
CA SER A 227 -1.78 -2.83 -13.65
C SER A 227 -2.65 -1.90 -12.82
N CYS A 228 -2.05 -0.83 -12.25
CA CYS A 228 -2.79 0.20 -11.51
C CYS A 228 -3.80 0.92 -12.40
N ARG A 229 -3.42 1.31 -13.63
CA ARG A 229 -4.33 1.93 -14.60
C ARG A 229 -5.49 1.00 -14.96
N ALA A 230 -5.17 -0.26 -15.27
CA ALA A 230 -6.16 -1.27 -15.63
C ALA A 230 -7.18 -1.48 -14.51
N LYS A 231 -6.73 -1.52 -13.25
CA LYS A 231 -7.61 -1.65 -12.09
C LYS A 231 -8.41 -0.37 -11.79
N ALA A 232 -7.82 0.80 -11.96
CA ALA A 232 -8.52 2.08 -11.75
C ALA A 232 -9.63 2.34 -12.78
N ALA A 233 -9.58 1.69 -13.94
CA ALA A 233 -10.61 1.76 -14.99
C ALA A 233 -11.80 0.80 -14.78
N VAL A 234 -11.93 0.20 -13.58
CA VAL A 234 -13.03 -0.71 -13.20
C VAL A 234 -13.89 -0.05 -12.13
#